data_AF-A0A7Y8JCQ9-F1
#
_entry.id   AF-A0A7Y8JCQ9-F1
#
_cell.length_a   1.000
_cell.length_b   1.000
_cell.length_c   1.000
_cell.angle_alpha   90.00
_cell.angle_beta   90.00
_cell.angle_gamma   90.00
#
_symmetry.space_group_name_H-M   'P 1'
#
loop_
_entity.id
_entity.type
_entity.pdbx_description
1 polymer ?
#
loop_
_entity_poly.entity_id
_entity_poly.type
_entity_poly.pdbx_seq_one_letter_code
_entity_poly.pdbx_strand_id
1 'polypeptide(L)' 'MGRILLLAGCIIVGCVIGFVGEHFSGSSAWFLAVPGLMALSWLFVANPDECLPDGKCRLPPDDSADG' A
#
# COMPACT_ATOMS: atom_id res chain seq x y z
N MET A 1 19.23 6.05 -6.05
CA MET A 1 18.39 6.81 -7.00
C MET A 1 17.03 6.18 -7.31
N GLY A 2 16.94 4.90 -7.73
CA GLY A 2 15.68 4.32 -8.27
C GLY A 2 14.43 4.44 -7.38
N ARG A 3 14.56 4.25 -6.06
CA ARG A 3 13.44 4.39 -5.12
C ARG A 3 12.90 5.82 -5.02
N ILE A 4 13.78 6.83 -5.13
CA ILE A 4 13.39 8.24 -5.08
C ILE A 4 12.59 8.62 -6.33
N LEU A 5 12.98 8.12 -7.50
CA LEU A 5 12.24 8.33 -8.75
C LEU A 5 10.86 7.66 -8.72
N LEU A 6 10.75 6.47 -8.15
CA LEU A 6 9.46 5.81 -7.92
C LEU A 6 8.56 6.62 -6.98
N LEU A 7 9.11 7.10 -5.86
CA LEU A 7 8.37 7.94 -4.91
C LEU A 7 7.93 9.26 -5.56
N ALA A 8 8.81 9.92 -6.31
CA ALA A 8 8.48 11.12 -7.05
C ALA A 8 7.38 10.87 -8.09
N GLY A 9 7.46 9.75 -8.82
CA GLY A 9 6.42 9.31 -9.75
C GLY A 9 5.06 9.12 -9.06
N CYS A 10 5.03 8.43 -7.92
CA CYS A 10 3.81 8.24 -7.13
C CYS A 10 3.21 9.57 -6.65
N ILE A 11 4.04 10.51 -6.21
CA ILE A 11 3.59 11.84 -5.78
C ILE A 11 2.97 12.60 -6.96
N ILE A 12 3.64 12.62 -8.11
CA ILE A 12 3.14 13.31 -9.31
C ILE A 12 1.81 12.72 -9.76
N VAL A 13 1.70 11.39 -9.80
CA VAL A 13 0.45 10.71 -10.17
C VAL A 13 -0.68 11.04 -9.19
N GLY A 14 -0.41 11.02 -7.88
CA GLY A 14 -1.38 11.43 -6.86
C GLY A 14 -1.84 12.88 -7.01
N CYS A 15 -0.92 13.80 -7.31
CA CYS A 15 -1.24 15.21 -7.57
C CYS A 15 -2.09 15.39 -8.84
N VAL A 16 -1.78 14.69 -9.93
CA VAL A 16 -2.57 14.75 -11.18
C VAL A 16 -3.98 14.26 -10.95
N ILE A 17 -4.13 13.12 -10.24
CA ILE A 17 -5.43 12.54 -9.92
C ILE A 17 -6.26 13.49 -9.05
N GLY A 18 -5.67 14.05 -7.99
CA GLY A 18 -6.33 15.02 -7.12
C GLY A 18 -6.74 16.30 -7.86
N PHE A 19 -5.87 16.83 -8.71
CA PHE A 19 -6.15 18.04 -9.51
C PHE A 19 -7.28 17.82 -10.52
N VAL A 20 -7.27 16.70 -11.25
CA VAL A 20 -8.34 16.35 -12.19
C VAL A 20 -9.67 16.19 -11.46
N GLY A 21 -9.65 15.52 -10.30
CA GLY A 21 -10.81 15.30 -9.46
C GLY A 21 -11.41 16.59 -8.88
N GLU A 22 -10.57 17.49 -8.38
CA GLU A 22 -10.98 18.81 -7.90
C GLU A 22 -11.56 19.66 -9.05
N HIS A 23 -10.91 19.67 -10.22
CA HIS A 23 -11.39 20.43 -11.37
C HIS A 23 -12.74 19.92 -11.92
N PHE A 24 -13.02 18.63 -11.82
CA PHE A 24 -14.30 18.05 -12.27
C PHE A 24 -15.41 18.12 -11.23
N SER A 25 -15.09 17.88 -9.96
CA SER A 25 -16.10 17.75 -8.90
C SER A 25 -16.27 19.01 -8.05
N GLY A 26 -15.35 19.97 -8.14
CA GLY A 26 -15.32 21.18 -7.30
C GLY A 26 -15.10 20.89 -5.80
N SER A 27 -14.71 19.67 -5.45
CA SER A 27 -14.59 19.21 -4.06
C SER A 27 -13.20 18.68 -3.78
N SER A 28 -12.56 19.28 -2.77
CA SER A 28 -11.22 18.94 -2.31
C SER A 28 -11.14 17.55 -1.68
N ALA A 29 -12.29 16.92 -1.46
CA ALA A 29 -12.40 15.54 -1.03
C ALA A 29 -11.79 14.54 -2.03
N TRP A 30 -11.58 14.92 -3.29
CA TRP A 30 -10.92 14.05 -4.26
C TRP A 30 -9.47 13.70 -3.89
N PHE A 31 -8.78 14.55 -3.12
CA PHE A 31 -7.46 14.20 -2.58
C PHE A 31 -7.48 13.00 -1.64
N LEU A 32 -8.63 12.69 -1.01
CA LEU A 32 -8.81 11.50 -0.16
C LEU A 32 -8.92 10.20 -0.98
N ALA A 33 -9.17 10.29 -2.29
CA ALA A 33 -9.20 9.12 -3.15
C ALA A 33 -7.83 8.43 -3.23
N VAL A 34 -6.73 9.20 -3.12
CA VAL A 34 -5.36 8.67 -3.13
C VAL A 34 -5.07 7.78 -1.90
N PRO A 35 -5.23 8.25 -0.64
CA PRO A 35 -5.09 7.38 0.53
C PRO A 35 -6.15 6.27 0.56
N GLY A 36 -7.36 6.51 0.04
CA GLY A 36 -8.41 5.48 -0.07
C GLY A 36 -8.01 4.32 -1.00
N LEU A 37 -7.50 4.63 -2.18
CA LEU A 37 -6.97 3.63 -3.12
C LEU A 37 -5.72 2.95 -2.55
N MET A 38 -4.86 3.68 -1.85
CA MET A 38 -3.71 3.08 -1.19
C MET A 38 -4.15 2.08 -0.12
N ALA A 39 -5.11 2.43 0.74
CA ALA A 39 -5.66 1.52 1.75
C ALA A 39 -6.30 0.27 1.11
N LEU A 40 -7.05 0.45 0.01
CA LEU A 40 -7.63 -0.66 -0.74
C LEU A 40 -6.55 -1.55 -1.36
N SER A 41 -5.53 -0.97 -2.00
CA SER A 41 -4.43 -1.72 -2.58
C SER A 41 -3.67 -2.52 -1.52
N TRP A 42 -3.56 -1.96 -0.30
CA TRP A 42 -2.93 -2.61 0.82
C TRP A 42 -3.69 -3.85 1.29
N LEU A 43 -5.02 -3.88 1.18
CA LEU A 43 -5.82 -5.08 1.48
C LEU A 43 -5.61 -6.22 0.47
N PHE A 44 -5.18 -5.91 -0.75
CA PHE A 44 -4.84 -6.93 -1.75
C PHE A 44 -3.39 -7.39 -1.63
N VAL A 45 -2.47 -6.50 -1.22
CA VAL A 45 -1.05 -6.83 -0.99
C VAL A 45 -0.86 -7.57 0.33
N ALA A 46 -1.50 -7.11 1.40
CA ALA A 46 -1.61 -7.84 2.65
C ALA A 46 -2.72 -8.88 2.46
N ASN A 47 -2.41 -10.00 1.79
CA ASN A 47 -3.34 -11.11 1.65
C ASN A 47 -3.81 -11.51 3.06
N PRO A 48 -5.05 -11.17 3.48
CA PRO A 48 -5.47 -11.36 4.87
C PRO A 48 -5.59 -12.85 5.21
N ASP A 49 -5.70 -13.71 4.18
CA ASP A 49 -5.62 -15.17 4.30
C ASP A 49 -4.22 -15.69 4.66
N GLU A 50 -3.16 -14.91 4.41
CA GLU A 50 -1.78 -15.25 4.82
C GLU A 50 -1.41 -14.68 6.19
N CYS A 51 -2.20 -13.74 6.71
CA CYS A 51 -2.08 -13.32 8.10
C CYS A 51 -2.58 -14.45 9.00
N LEU A 52 -1.64 -15.23 9.58
CA LEU A 52 -1.98 -16.13 10.67
C LEU A 52 -2.72 -15.34 11.75
N PRO A 53 -3.87 -15.82 12.26
CA PRO A 53 -4.69 -15.10 13.25
C PRO A 53 -3.94 -14.77 14.56
N ASP A 54 -2.79 -15.41 14.80
CA ASP A 54 -1.97 -15.22 16.00
C ASP A 54 -0.71 -14.36 15.82
N GLY A 55 -0.53 -13.67 14.69
CA GLY A 55 0.62 -12.78 14.48
C GLY A 55 1.99 -13.48 14.53
N LYS A 56 2.03 -14.81 14.50
CA LYS A 56 3.27 -15.58 14.46
C LYS A 56 3.77 -15.66 13.03
N CYS A 57 4.83 -14.91 12.74
CA CYS A 57 5.70 -15.21 11.60
C CYS A 57 6.12 -16.68 11.71
N ARG A 58 5.98 -17.44 10.62
CA ARG A 58 6.47 -18.82 10.55
C ARG A 58 7.98 -18.79 10.80
N LEU A 59 8.41 -19.10 12.02
CA LEU A 59 9.83 -19.30 12.30
C LEU A 59 10.24 -20.50 11.44
N PRO A 60 11.30 -20.40 10.61
CA PRO A 60 11.81 -21.57 9.91
C PRO A 60 12.09 -22.68 10.93
N PRO A 61 11.79 -23.95 10.61
CA PRO A 61 12.03 -25.06 11.52
C PRO A 61 13.50 -25.02 11.94
N ASP A 62 13.75 -24.92 13.23
CA ASP A 62 15.06 -25.14 13.82
C ASP A 62 15.43 -26.60 13.57
N ASP A 63 16.42 -26.78 12.71
CA ASP A 63 17.13 -28.04 12.46
C ASP A 63 17.99 -28.37 13.71
N SER A 64 17.33 -28.55 14.85
CA SER A 64 17.95 -28.83 16.16
C SER A 64 17.13 -29.88 16.90
N ALA A 65 16.79 -30.94 16.18
CA ALA A 65 16.58 -32.26 16.77
C ALA A 65 17.61 -33.22 16.18
N ASP A 66 18.43 -33.77 17.08
CA ASP A 66 19.16 -35.05 16.98
C ASP A 66 20.58 -35.04 16.38
N GLY A 67 21.55 -35.22 17.29
CA GLY A 67 22.94 -35.58 17.03
C GLY A 67 23.86 -35.39 18.23
#